data_AF-A0A140GX62-F1
#
_entry.id   AF-A0A140GX62-F1
#
_cell.length_a   1.000
_cell.length_b   1.000
_cell.length_c   1.000
_cell.angle_alpha   90.00
_cell.angle_beta   90.00
_cell.angle_gamma   90.00
#
_symmetry.space_group_name_H-M   'P 1'
#
loop_
_entity.id
_entity.type
_entity.pdbx_description
1 polymer ?
#
loop_
_entity_poly.entity_id
_entity_poly.type
_entity_poly.pdbx_seq_one_letter_code
_entity_poly.pdbx_strand_id
1 'polypeptide(L)'
;MGSGPRGALSLLLLLLAPPSRPAAGCPAPCSCAGTLVDCGRRGLTWASLPTAFPVDTTELVLTGNNLTALPPGLLDALPALRTAHLGANPWRCDCRLVPLRAWLAGRPERAPYRDLRCVAPPALRGRLLPIWPRTSCAPLALPARSAGGRWRRSLRCWALGCCTRCCWCCCCAACGGCGPGPALAPQPGCR
;
A
#
# COMPACT_ATOMS: atom_id res chain seq x y z
N MET A 1 25.93 2.45 -63.74
CA MET A 1 26.02 3.75 -63.04
C MET A 1 24.80 4.56 -63.46
N GLY A 2 23.89 5.04 -62.61
CA GLY A 2 23.83 5.08 -61.16
C GLY A 2 22.40 5.37 -60.66
N SER A 3 22.13 4.88 -59.45
CA SER A 3 21.30 5.46 -58.39
C SER A 3 19.89 6.00 -58.72
N GLY A 4 18.89 5.13 -58.57
CA GLY A 4 17.47 5.50 -58.43
C GLY A 4 17.14 6.19 -57.10
N PRO A 5 16.04 6.96 -57.02
CA PRO A 5 15.67 7.74 -55.84
C PRO A 5 15.07 6.83 -54.77
N ARG A 6 15.92 6.31 -53.87
CA ARG A 6 15.52 5.60 -52.65
C ARG A 6 15.61 6.56 -51.47
N GLY A 7 14.58 7.36 -51.23
CA GLY A 7 14.66 8.33 -50.12
C GLY A 7 13.38 8.98 -49.59
N ALA A 8 12.19 8.69 -50.14
CA ALA A 8 10.97 9.42 -49.73
C ALA A 8 9.94 8.59 -48.95
N LEU A 9 10.09 7.26 -48.85
CA LEU A 9 9.06 6.39 -48.26
C LEU A 9 9.19 6.17 -46.74
N SER A 10 10.25 6.67 -46.10
CA SER A 10 10.51 6.39 -44.68
C SER A 10 9.81 7.33 -43.69
N LEU A 11 9.26 8.47 -44.15
CA LEU A 11 8.59 9.44 -43.28
C LEU A 11 7.07 9.21 -43.15
N LEU A 12 6.47 8.44 -44.07
CA LEU A 12 5.01 8.22 -44.09
C LEU A 12 4.55 7.10 -43.12
N LEU A 13 5.47 6.30 -42.58
CA LEU A 13 5.16 5.25 -41.59
C LEU A 13 5.00 5.75 -40.15
N LEU A 14 5.36 7.00 -39.85
CA LEU A 14 5.16 7.60 -38.52
C LEU A 14 3.74 8.17 -38.31
N LEU A 15 2.92 8.24 -39.37
CA LEU A 15 1.55 8.79 -39.33
C LEU A 15 0.48 7.73 -39.04
N LEU A 16 0.85 6.45 -38.95
CA LEU A 16 -0.06 5.32 -38.72
C LEU A 16 0.08 4.68 -37.33
N ALA A 17 0.85 5.28 -36.42
CA ALA A 17 0.82 4.84 -35.03
C ALA A 17 -0.57 5.20 -34.46
N PRO A 18 -1.42 4.20 -34.12
CA PRO A 18 -2.70 4.50 -33.50
C PRO A 18 -2.42 5.31 -32.23
N PRO A 19 -3.20 6.37 -31.94
CA PRO A 19 -3.08 7.05 -30.65
C PRO A 19 -3.25 5.96 -29.60
N SER A 20 -2.23 5.78 -28.77
CA SER A 20 -2.27 4.89 -27.63
C SER A 20 -3.45 5.32 -26.78
N ARG A 21 -4.59 4.65 -26.95
CA ARG A 21 -5.80 4.89 -26.17
C ARG A 21 -5.33 4.79 -24.72
N PRO A 22 -5.52 5.84 -23.89
CA PRO A 22 -5.28 5.67 -22.47
C PRO A 22 -6.13 4.47 -22.06
N ALA A 23 -5.49 3.45 -21.49
CA ALA A 23 -6.21 2.35 -20.88
C ALA A 23 -7.30 2.99 -20.03
N ALA A 24 -8.58 2.69 -20.29
CA ALA A 24 -9.68 3.32 -19.60
C ALA A 24 -9.44 3.17 -18.09
N GLY A 25 -9.25 4.29 -17.37
CA GLY A 25 -8.87 4.26 -15.95
C GLY A 25 -7.37 4.45 -15.65
N CYS A 26 -6.53 4.80 -16.62
CA CYS A 26 -5.16 5.25 -16.34
C CYS A 26 -5.20 6.57 -15.53
N PRO A 27 -4.53 6.65 -14.37
CA PRO A 27 -4.55 7.87 -13.56
C PRO A 27 -3.95 9.06 -14.31
N ALA A 28 -4.55 10.25 -14.17
CA ALA A 28 -4.12 11.47 -14.84
C ALA A 28 -2.63 11.81 -14.72
N PRO A 29 -1.95 11.65 -13.56
CA PRO A 29 -0.53 11.93 -13.51
C PRO A 29 0.32 10.85 -14.19
N CYS A 30 -0.21 9.69 -14.57
CA CYS A 30 0.55 8.51 -14.97
C CYS A 30 0.47 8.22 -16.48
N SER A 31 1.35 7.35 -16.96
CA SER A 31 1.33 6.80 -18.32
C SER A 31 1.17 5.28 -18.23
N CYS A 32 0.23 4.72 -18.97
CA CYS A 32 -0.06 3.29 -18.93
C CYS A 32 0.25 2.61 -20.27
N ALA A 33 0.86 1.43 -20.24
CA ALA A 33 1.15 0.62 -21.42
C ALA A 33 0.92 -0.86 -21.09
N GLY A 34 -0.14 -1.47 -21.64
CA GLY A 34 -0.60 -2.77 -21.18
C GLY A 34 -0.95 -2.73 -19.68
N THR A 35 -0.33 -3.60 -18.89
CA THR A 35 -0.49 -3.69 -17.42
C THR A 35 0.58 -2.95 -16.63
N LEU A 36 1.46 -2.19 -17.31
CA LEU A 36 2.42 -1.29 -16.69
C LEU A 36 1.77 0.07 -16.45
N VAL A 37 1.88 0.57 -15.22
CA VAL A 37 1.49 1.93 -14.84
C VAL A 37 2.73 2.70 -14.39
N ASP A 38 3.17 3.65 -15.20
CA ASP A 38 4.31 4.51 -14.90
C ASP A 38 3.84 5.85 -14.32
N CYS A 39 4.12 6.06 -13.04
CA CYS A 39 3.93 7.31 -12.32
C CYS A 39 5.25 7.84 -11.72
N GLY A 40 6.41 7.43 -12.26
CA GLY A 40 7.72 7.88 -11.79
C GLY A 40 8.01 9.34 -12.12
N ARG A 41 8.89 9.98 -11.34
CA ARG A 41 9.43 11.33 -11.59
C ARG A 41 8.38 12.42 -11.84
N ARG A 42 7.25 12.36 -11.12
CA ARG A 42 6.12 13.30 -11.25
C ARG A 42 5.94 14.21 -10.04
N GLY A 43 6.87 14.17 -9.09
CA GLY A 43 6.78 14.96 -7.85
C GLY A 43 5.62 14.53 -6.95
N LEU A 44 5.13 13.29 -7.07
CA LEU A 44 3.99 12.82 -6.30
C LEU A 44 4.31 12.80 -4.81
N THR A 45 3.34 13.24 -4.02
CA THR A 45 3.34 13.17 -2.56
C THR A 45 2.22 12.24 -2.10
N TRP A 46 2.15 11.96 -0.79
CA TRP A 46 1.02 11.21 -0.22
C TRP A 46 -0.35 11.79 -0.64
N ALA A 47 -0.47 13.13 -0.65
CA ALA A 47 -1.74 13.81 -0.91
C ALA A 47 -2.13 13.84 -2.39
N SER A 48 -1.15 13.81 -3.29
CA SER A 48 -1.38 13.88 -4.74
C SER A 48 -1.32 12.51 -5.44
N LEU A 49 -1.09 11.44 -4.68
CA LEU A 49 -1.06 10.08 -5.21
C LEU A 49 -2.49 9.65 -5.61
N PRO A 50 -2.68 9.08 -6.81
CA PRO A 50 -3.98 8.50 -7.18
C PRO A 50 -4.43 7.45 -6.16
N THR A 51 -5.71 7.49 -5.80
CA THR A 51 -6.32 6.53 -4.86
C THR A 51 -6.74 5.21 -5.52
N ALA A 52 -6.81 5.19 -6.85
CA ALA A 52 -7.19 4.03 -7.64
C ALA A 52 -6.23 3.87 -8.83
N PHE A 53 -5.91 2.61 -9.12
CA PHE A 53 -5.11 2.17 -10.25
C PHE A 53 -5.86 1.02 -10.96
N PRO A 54 -5.61 0.77 -12.25
CA PRO A 54 -6.18 -0.40 -12.95
C PRO A 54 -5.89 -1.70 -12.19
N VAL A 55 -6.92 -2.51 -11.92
CA VAL A 55 -6.81 -3.72 -11.07
C VAL A 55 -5.92 -4.82 -11.66
N ASP A 56 -5.72 -4.78 -12.98
CA ASP A 56 -4.86 -5.66 -13.76
C ASP A 56 -3.39 -5.19 -13.79
N THR A 57 -3.04 -4.11 -13.09
CA THR A 57 -1.67 -3.60 -13.00
C THR A 57 -0.72 -4.68 -12.47
N THR A 58 0.25 -5.08 -13.28
CA THR A 58 1.29 -6.05 -12.90
C THR A 58 2.57 -5.36 -12.43
N GLU A 59 2.80 -4.14 -12.92
CA GLU A 59 3.99 -3.35 -12.65
C GLU A 59 3.62 -1.89 -12.40
N LEU A 60 4.06 -1.34 -11.26
CA LEU A 60 3.78 0.03 -10.87
C LEU A 60 5.10 0.79 -10.65
N VAL A 61 5.31 1.88 -11.39
CA VAL A 61 6.49 2.73 -11.23
C VAL A 61 6.14 3.95 -10.40
N LEU A 62 6.74 4.09 -9.22
CA LEU A 62 6.66 5.27 -8.37
C LEU A 62 8.05 5.87 -8.07
N THR A 63 9.07 5.42 -8.79
CA THR A 63 10.47 5.85 -8.61
C THR A 63 10.64 7.35 -8.79
N GLY A 64 11.45 7.97 -7.93
CA GLY A 64 11.85 9.38 -8.10
C GLY A 64 10.72 10.37 -7.79
N ASN A 65 9.84 10.05 -6.86
CA ASN A 65 8.79 10.95 -6.37
C ASN A 65 9.16 11.50 -4.99
N ASN A 66 8.25 12.27 -4.39
CA ASN A 66 8.41 12.87 -3.06
C ASN A 66 7.56 12.14 -2.01
N LEU A 67 7.48 10.81 -2.13
CA LEU A 67 6.68 9.98 -1.24
C LEU A 67 7.43 9.71 0.06
N THR A 68 6.83 10.09 1.18
CA THR A 68 7.36 9.73 2.51
C THR A 68 6.78 8.43 3.03
N ALA A 69 5.59 8.04 2.55
CA ALA A 69 4.88 6.80 2.84
C ALA A 69 3.78 6.59 1.78
N LEU A 70 3.09 5.44 1.81
CA LEU A 70 1.97 5.14 0.91
C LEU A 70 0.66 5.00 1.69
N PRO A 71 -0.49 5.41 1.10
CA PRO A 71 -1.79 5.17 1.69
C PRO A 71 -2.03 3.69 2.01
N PRO A 72 -2.67 3.37 3.16
CA PRO A 72 -3.03 2.00 3.49
C PRO A 72 -3.92 1.39 2.41
N GLY A 73 -3.70 0.11 2.09
CA GLY A 73 -4.51 -0.62 1.12
C GLY A 73 -4.23 -0.30 -0.36
N LEU A 74 -3.42 0.71 -0.67
CA LEU A 74 -3.13 1.09 -2.06
C LEU A 74 -2.55 -0.06 -2.88
N LEU A 75 -1.52 -0.73 -2.36
CA LEU A 75 -0.87 -1.84 -3.05
C LEU A 75 -1.62 -3.16 -2.87
N ASP A 76 -2.43 -3.29 -1.81
CA ASP A 76 -3.25 -4.47 -1.55
C ASP A 76 -4.48 -4.51 -2.48
N ALA A 77 -4.93 -3.34 -2.97
CA ALA A 77 -5.98 -3.22 -3.96
C ALA A 77 -5.56 -3.67 -5.39
N LEU A 78 -4.29 -4.05 -5.57
CA LEU A 78 -3.73 -4.50 -6.85
C LEU A 78 -3.32 -5.98 -6.78
N PRO A 79 -4.27 -6.92 -6.94
CA PRO A 79 -4.02 -8.35 -6.76
C PRO A 79 -3.06 -8.94 -7.80
N ALA A 80 -3.01 -8.35 -9.00
CA ALA A 80 -2.10 -8.77 -10.07
C ALA A 80 -0.67 -8.21 -9.93
N LEU A 81 -0.43 -7.31 -8.96
CA LEU A 81 0.82 -6.57 -8.84
C LEU A 81 1.98 -7.49 -8.45
N ARG A 82 2.98 -7.56 -9.33
CA ARG A 82 4.20 -8.36 -9.14
C ARG A 82 5.34 -7.51 -8.61
N THR A 83 5.54 -6.34 -9.23
CA THR A 83 6.68 -5.45 -8.94
C THR A 83 6.23 -4.02 -8.76
N ALA A 84 6.72 -3.37 -7.71
CA ALA A 84 6.55 -1.92 -7.51
C ALA A 84 7.92 -1.25 -7.42
N HIS A 85 8.20 -0.30 -8.30
CA HIS A 85 9.45 0.45 -8.27
C HIS A 85 9.29 1.66 -7.34
N LEU A 86 9.92 1.56 -6.17
CA LEU A 86 9.75 2.50 -5.04
C LEU A 86 11.03 3.30 -4.74
N GLY A 87 12.06 3.14 -5.56
CA GLY A 87 13.37 3.77 -5.38
C GLY A 87 13.31 5.30 -5.43
N ALA A 88 14.36 5.95 -4.95
CA ALA A 88 14.51 7.41 -5.01
C ALA A 88 13.29 8.20 -4.46
N ASN A 89 12.76 7.75 -3.33
CA ASN A 89 11.72 8.46 -2.57
C ASN A 89 12.24 8.73 -1.14
N PRO A 90 11.89 9.86 -0.52
CA PRO A 90 12.33 10.22 0.82
C PRO A 90 11.52 9.49 1.91
N TRP A 91 11.62 8.15 1.95
CA TRP A 91 10.86 7.31 2.87
C TRP A 91 11.10 7.68 4.34
N ARG A 92 10.02 8.00 5.05
CA ARG A 92 10.02 8.28 6.48
C ARG A 92 9.52 7.05 7.21
N CYS A 93 10.42 6.37 7.92
CA CYS A 93 10.14 5.14 8.67
C CYS A 93 9.46 5.45 10.00
N ASP A 94 8.23 5.96 9.90
CA ASP A 94 7.28 6.17 10.99
C ASP A 94 6.07 5.23 10.83
N CYS A 95 5.00 5.47 11.60
CA CYS A 95 3.86 4.55 11.65
C CYS A 95 2.97 4.60 10.42
N ARG A 96 3.11 5.63 9.59
CA ARG A 96 2.44 5.69 8.28
C ARG A 96 3.09 4.78 7.26
N LEU A 97 4.34 4.33 7.49
CA LEU A 97 5.06 3.42 6.59
C LEU A 97 4.82 1.94 6.90
N VAL A 98 4.11 1.63 7.99
CA VAL A 98 3.81 0.25 8.41
C VAL A 98 3.10 -0.57 7.31
N PRO A 99 2.08 -0.04 6.58
CA PRO A 99 1.45 -0.79 5.49
C PRO A 99 2.43 -1.20 4.41
N LEU A 100 3.30 -0.28 3.96
CA LEU A 100 4.32 -0.58 2.97
C LEU A 100 5.33 -1.61 3.47
N ARG A 101 5.77 -1.52 4.74
CA ARG A 101 6.64 -2.55 5.34
C ARG A 101 5.98 -3.93 5.33
N ALA A 102 4.69 -4.00 5.69
CA ALA A 102 3.95 -5.26 5.72
C ALA A 102 3.85 -5.87 4.32
N TRP A 103 3.52 -5.06 3.32
CA TRP A 103 3.48 -5.50 1.92
C TRP A 103 4.84 -6.02 1.44
N LEU A 104 5.94 -5.30 1.74
CA LEU A 104 7.30 -5.71 1.38
C LEU A 104 7.69 -7.04 2.04
N ALA A 105 7.29 -7.28 3.29
CA ALA A 105 7.58 -8.51 4.01
C ALA A 105 6.86 -9.74 3.41
N GLY A 106 5.71 -9.53 2.77
CA GLY A 106 4.93 -10.57 2.09
C GLY A 106 5.39 -10.90 0.67
N ARG A 107 6.36 -10.18 0.10
CA ARG A 107 6.84 -10.43 -1.26
C ARG A 107 7.78 -11.65 -1.32
N PRO A 108 7.60 -12.56 -2.31
CA PRO A 108 8.47 -13.72 -2.48
C PRO A 108 9.88 -13.31 -2.93
N GLU A 109 9.96 -12.34 -3.84
CA GLU A 109 11.22 -11.80 -4.35
C GLU A 109 11.60 -10.53 -3.60
N ARG A 110 12.68 -10.60 -2.83
CA ARG A 110 13.20 -9.46 -2.05
C ARG A 110 14.26 -8.65 -2.79
N ALA A 111 14.86 -9.20 -3.85
CA ALA A 111 15.97 -8.58 -4.57
C ALA A 111 15.66 -7.16 -5.09
N PRO A 112 14.47 -6.87 -5.65
CA PRO A 112 14.13 -5.52 -6.14
C PRO A 112 14.01 -4.44 -5.06
N TYR A 113 13.95 -4.84 -3.77
CA TYR A 113 13.64 -3.92 -2.66
C TYR A 113 14.82 -3.74 -1.69
N ARG A 114 16.01 -4.27 -2.02
CA ARG A 114 17.19 -4.27 -1.13
C ARG A 114 17.83 -2.90 -0.94
N ASP A 115 17.51 -1.95 -1.80
CA ASP A 115 18.04 -0.59 -1.82
C ASP A 115 17.13 0.44 -1.14
N LEU A 116 15.89 0.04 -0.80
CA LEU A 116 14.93 0.94 -0.15
C LEU A 116 15.38 1.27 1.28
N ARG A 117 15.74 2.54 1.50
CA ARG A 117 16.28 3.04 2.78
C ARG A 117 15.44 4.18 3.34
N CYS A 118 15.39 4.25 4.67
CA CYS A 118 14.81 5.36 5.40
C CYS A 118 15.69 6.61 5.29
N VAL A 119 15.10 7.77 5.03
CA VAL A 119 15.81 9.06 5.14
C VAL A 119 15.54 9.77 6.48
N ALA A 120 14.43 9.40 7.11
CA ALA A 120 13.94 9.93 8.38
C ALA A 120 13.15 8.85 9.17
N PRO A 121 12.94 9.00 10.48
CA PRO A 121 13.59 9.99 11.37
C PRO A 121 15.11 9.79 11.45
N PRO A 122 15.89 10.74 12.00
CA PRO A 122 17.35 10.64 12.06
C PRO A 122 17.86 9.32 12.68
N ALA A 123 17.20 8.82 13.73
CA ALA A 123 17.55 7.56 14.39
C ALA A 123 17.44 6.31 13.49
N LEU A 124 16.66 6.39 12.41
CA LEU A 124 16.46 5.29 11.46
C LEU A 124 17.07 5.57 10.08
N ARG A 125 17.74 6.72 9.90
CA ARG A 125 18.34 7.09 8.62
C ARG A 125 19.31 6.01 8.12
N GLY A 126 19.19 5.64 6.84
CA GLY A 126 20.01 4.61 6.19
C GLY A 126 19.56 3.17 6.45
N ARG A 127 18.64 2.91 7.40
CA ARG A 127 18.09 1.57 7.65
C ARG A 127 17.24 1.10 6.48
N LEU A 128 17.23 -0.22 6.26
CA LEU A 128 16.44 -0.87 5.21
C LEU A 128 14.95 -0.89 5.57
N LEU A 129 14.10 -0.50 4.61
CA LEU A 129 12.65 -0.47 4.77
C LEU A 129 12.03 -1.82 5.19
N PRO A 130 12.42 -2.97 4.61
CA PRO A 130 11.82 -4.24 5.00
C PRO A 130 12.19 -4.74 6.41
N ILE A 131 13.24 -4.21 7.03
CA ILE A 131 13.89 -4.82 8.21
C ILE A 131 13.85 -3.90 9.45
N TRP A 132 13.31 -2.68 9.36
CA TRP A 132 13.32 -1.77 10.52
C TRP A 132 12.42 -2.29 11.67
N PRO A 133 12.79 -2.05 12.95
CA PRO A 133 12.19 -2.70 14.11
C PRO A 133 10.68 -2.44 14.25
N ARG A 134 9.89 -3.45 14.63
CA ARG A 134 8.44 -3.26 14.88
C ARG A 134 8.15 -2.28 16.02
N THR A 135 9.08 -2.16 16.97
CA THR A 135 8.96 -1.34 18.17
C THR A 135 8.94 0.17 17.91
N SER A 136 9.40 0.65 16.74
CA SER A 136 9.34 2.10 16.44
C SER A 136 7.92 2.58 16.13
N CYS A 137 6.95 1.65 16.05
CA CYS A 137 5.51 1.93 15.94
C CYS A 137 4.69 1.03 16.86
N ALA A 138 5.14 0.88 18.10
CA ALA A 138 4.22 0.48 19.14
C ALA A 138 3.11 1.55 19.22
N PRO A 139 1.82 1.18 19.30
CA PRO A 139 0.84 2.12 19.81
C PRO A 139 1.39 2.62 21.14
N LEU A 140 1.37 3.93 21.38
CA LEU A 140 1.63 4.46 22.71
C LEU A 140 0.86 3.57 23.67
N ALA A 141 1.57 2.77 24.47
CA ALA A 141 0.93 2.01 25.51
C ALA A 141 0.25 3.08 26.35
N LEU A 142 -1.09 3.16 26.27
CA LEU A 142 -1.85 3.95 27.21
C LEU A 142 -1.30 3.57 28.58
N PRO A 143 -0.91 4.54 29.43
CA PRO A 143 -0.41 4.20 30.75
C PRO A 143 -1.44 3.25 31.35
N ALA A 144 -1.00 2.04 31.72
CA ALA A 144 -1.85 1.07 32.35
C ALA A 144 -2.52 1.80 33.52
N ARG A 145 -3.83 2.08 33.40
CA ARG A 145 -4.60 2.69 34.48
C ARG A 145 -4.29 1.85 35.71
N SER A 146 -3.62 2.49 36.66
CA SER A 146 -3.22 1.94 37.95
C SER A 146 -4.30 0.97 38.45
N ALA A 147 -3.91 -0.30 38.57
CA ALA A 147 -4.71 -1.33 39.22
C ALA A 147 -5.12 -0.80 40.60
N GLY A 148 -6.40 -0.49 40.77
CA GLY A 148 -6.91 0.15 41.99
C GLY A 148 -8.35 0.65 41.90
N GLY A 149 -8.93 0.78 40.70
CA GLY A 149 -10.35 1.06 40.52
C GLY A 149 -11.17 -0.24 40.54
N ARG A 150 -11.98 -0.44 41.59
CA ARG A 150 -13.01 -1.49 41.66
C ARG A 150 -13.83 -1.50 40.36
N TRP A 151 -13.74 -2.57 39.58
CA TRP A 151 -14.66 -2.83 38.47
C TRP A 151 -16.05 -3.06 39.07
N ARG A 152 -16.88 -2.02 39.17
CA ARG A 152 -18.32 -2.24 39.32
C ARG A 152 -18.78 -2.90 38.03
N ARG A 153 -19.09 -4.20 38.11
CA ARG A 153 -19.90 -4.89 37.10
C ARG A 153 -21.23 -4.15 37.00
N SER A 154 -21.33 -3.19 36.07
CA SER A 154 -22.63 -2.75 35.57
C SER A 154 -22.78 -3.35 34.18
N LEU A 155 -23.11 -4.64 34.18
CA LEU A 155 -23.77 -5.26 33.04
C LEU A 155 -25.15 -4.60 32.94
N ARG A 156 -25.28 -3.60 32.09
CA ARG A 156 -26.57 -3.23 31.53
C ARG A 156 -26.52 -3.53 30.04
N CYS A 157 -26.72 -4.80 29.73
CA CYS A 157 -27.14 -5.23 28.41
C CYS A 157 -28.47 -4.51 28.12
N TRP A 158 -28.52 -3.69 27.06
CA TRP A 158 -29.81 -3.29 26.53
C TRP A 158 -30.44 -4.52 25.86
N ALA A 159 -31.71 -4.77 26.15
CA ALA A 159 -32.43 -6.02 25.89
C ALA A 159 -32.70 -6.36 24.39
N LEU A 160 -31.93 -5.81 23.47
CA LEU A 160 -32.01 -6.09 22.03
C LEU A 160 -30.57 -6.15 21.51
N GLY A 161 -30.05 -7.38 21.36
CA GLY A 161 -28.62 -7.67 21.12
C GLY A 161 -28.03 -7.15 19.81
N CYS A 162 -27.77 -5.84 19.75
CA CYS A 162 -27.00 -5.21 18.68
C CYS A 162 -25.92 -4.30 19.28
N CYS A 163 -24.64 -4.67 19.14
CA CYS A 163 -23.53 -3.73 19.35
C CYS A 163 -23.56 -2.69 18.22
N THR A 164 -24.22 -1.55 18.42
CA THR A 164 -24.36 -0.51 17.39
C THR A 164 -23.16 0.45 17.28
N ARG A 165 -22.02 0.12 17.89
CA ARG A 165 -20.77 0.83 17.60
C ARG A 165 -19.58 -0.01 17.98
N CYS A 166 -18.92 -0.59 16.98
CA CYS A 166 -17.56 -1.11 17.10
C CYS A 166 -16.61 0.07 17.40
N CYS A 167 -16.53 0.48 18.66
CA CYS A 167 -15.40 1.23 19.16
C CYS A 167 -14.50 0.26 19.93
N TRP A 168 -13.33 0.05 19.33
CA TRP A 168 -12.13 -0.58 19.87
C TRP A 168 -12.11 -2.12 19.92
N CYS A 169 -11.09 -2.64 19.24
CA CYS A 169 -10.71 -4.04 19.14
C CYS A 169 -10.61 -4.71 20.52
N CYS A 170 -11.39 -5.77 20.74
CA CYS A 170 -11.02 -6.80 21.70
C CYS A 170 -10.03 -7.76 21.02
N CYS A 171 -8.79 -7.85 21.52
CA CYS A 171 -7.93 -8.98 21.23
C CYS A 171 -8.49 -10.22 21.95
N CYS A 172 -9.25 -11.06 21.24
CA CYS A 172 -9.50 -12.43 21.69
C CYS A 172 -8.25 -13.27 21.40
N ALA A 173 -7.52 -13.66 22.44
CA ALA A 173 -6.31 -14.49 22.34
C ALA A 173 -6.55 -15.91 21.76
N ALA A 174 -7.80 -16.29 21.51
CA ALA A 174 -8.17 -17.61 20.99
C ALA A 174 -8.31 -17.68 19.46
N CYS A 175 -8.37 -16.54 18.75
CA CYS A 175 -8.58 -16.52 17.30
C CYS A 175 -7.40 -15.81 16.64
N GLY A 176 -6.43 -16.59 16.13
CA GLY A 176 -5.22 -16.09 15.47
C GLY A 176 -5.47 -15.40 14.12
N GLY A 177 -6.15 -14.25 14.11
CA GLY A 177 -6.29 -13.38 12.94
C GLY A 177 -7.55 -12.51 12.94
N CYS A 178 -7.47 -11.34 12.30
CA CYS A 178 -8.61 -10.48 11.99
C CYS A 178 -8.91 -10.59 10.49
N GLY A 179 -10.05 -11.17 10.15
CA GLY A 179 -10.59 -11.20 8.78
C GLY A 179 -12.12 -11.38 8.83
N PRO A 180 -12.86 -10.98 7.78
CA PRO A 180 -14.30 -11.14 7.74
C PRO A 180 -14.62 -12.61 7.42
N GLY A 181 -14.85 -13.41 8.46
CA GLY A 181 -15.39 -14.77 8.32
C GLY A 181 -16.92 -14.74 8.27
N PRO A 182 -17.56 -15.71 7.58
CA PRO A 182 -19.02 -15.78 7.52
C PRO A 182 -19.59 -16.07 8.90
N ALA A 183 -20.78 -15.54 9.17
CA ALA A 183 -21.49 -15.67 10.43
C ALA A 183 -21.67 -17.16 10.80
N LEU A 184 -20.90 -17.62 11.79
CA LEU A 184 -21.10 -18.93 12.40
C LEU A 184 -22.04 -18.80 13.60
N ALA A 185 -23.04 -19.69 13.62
CA ALA A 185 -24.09 -19.82 14.60
C ALA A 185 -23.58 -19.95 16.05
N PRO A 186 -24.36 -19.53 17.06
CA PRO A 186 -23.93 -19.55 18.46
C PRO A 186 -23.80 -20.99 18.97
N GLN A 187 -22.63 -21.33 19.53
CA GLN A 187 -22.41 -22.56 20.29
C GLN A 187 -22.87 -22.37 21.76
N PRO A 188 -23.41 -23.40 22.43
CA PRO A 188 -23.89 -23.31 23.80
C PRO A 188 -22.69 -23.43 24.77
N GLY A 189 -22.51 -22.46 25.66
CA GLY A 189 -21.44 -22.55 26.67
C GLY A 189 -21.01 -21.24 27.34
N CYS A 190 -21.54 -20.08 26.94
CA CYS A 190 -21.35 -18.85 27.71
C CYS A 190 -22.45 -18.74 28.77
N ARG A 191 -22.17 -19.19 30.01
CA ARG A 191 -22.97 -18.87 31.22
C ARG A 191 -22.65 -17.47 31.73
#